data_AF-A0A521KYZ6-F1
#
_entry.id   AF-A0A521KYZ6-F1
#
_cell.length_a   1.000
_cell.length_b   1.000
_cell.length_c   1.000
_cell.angle_alpha   90.00
_cell.angle_beta   90.00
_cell.angle_gamma   90.00
#
_symmetry.space_group_name_H-M   'P 1'
#
loop_
_entity.id
_entity.type
_entity.pdbx_description
1 polymer ?
#
loop_
_entity_poly.entity_id
_entity_poly.type
_entity_poly.pdbx_seq_one_letter_code
_entity_poly.pdbx_strand_id
1 'polypeptide(L)'
;MGRFAPRSRGCCGSPSAHRHGAKISSTVRVFDPQPRRSPCILEVAMRSPRREHATLGSTAAPAMIPESMPERFSFLDRAAKQRREGELLIAAALHSDRSAGRAFAEAEDALRTAYERDRDRIIHCTAFRRLMHKTQVFVSSEGDHHRTRMSHSLEVAQVARSLASALRLNETFCEALSLAHDIGHPPFGHRGEWALDALMTDHGGFRHNAQVLRVVDQLERRSPDYAGLNLTRELRESLLKHEKAEDWPAEFGERPRSPCLEAQVVDLADSTAYNVHDVEDGLHAGMFGEDALEAEVELWRRARAVVEQRHPRFLASTDDVNLRVKRITTELLKGMIDDLVRASAERLARAQPASPAEVRATHGFLIGHGDELEPLVAQLHQFLYRRFYRHAKLQELERRAASVLSELFEALREQPGELPPWYRAWVGKVGLERAVCDYIAGMTDRFAERERARLTRRD
;
A
#
# COMPACT_ATOMS: atom_id res chain seq x y z
N MET A 1 -39.25 44.14 -50.84
CA MET A 1 -38.53 43.51 -51.97
C MET A 1 -37.69 42.35 -51.42
N GLY A 2 -37.73 41.19 -52.08
CA GLY A 2 -36.85 40.05 -51.80
C GLY A 2 -37.45 38.90 -50.98
N ARG A 3 -38.16 37.98 -51.66
CA ARG A 3 -38.56 36.65 -51.17
C ARG A 3 -37.64 35.57 -51.76
N PHE A 4 -37.69 34.40 -51.13
CA PHE A 4 -37.52 33.02 -51.63
C PHE A 4 -36.24 32.22 -51.27
N ALA A 5 -36.52 31.02 -50.76
CA ALA A 5 -35.68 29.85 -50.43
C ALA A 5 -35.04 29.19 -51.69
N PRO A 6 -34.22 28.10 -51.61
CA PRO A 6 -34.62 26.71 -51.26
C PRO A 6 -33.57 25.93 -50.39
N ARG A 7 -33.88 24.85 -49.63
CA ARG A 7 -34.07 23.40 -49.92
C ARG A 7 -32.86 22.58 -50.47
N SER A 8 -32.36 21.68 -49.60
CA SER A 8 -32.14 20.21 -49.72
C SER A 8 -31.18 19.54 -50.73
N ARG A 9 -30.33 18.64 -50.15
CA ARG A 9 -29.92 17.26 -50.53
C ARG A 9 -29.15 16.98 -51.84
N GLY A 10 -28.15 16.07 -51.72
CA GLY A 10 -27.59 15.22 -52.78
C GLY A 10 -26.08 15.39 -52.95
N CYS A 11 -25.24 14.48 -52.45
CA CYS A 11 -24.73 13.26 -53.10
C CYS A 11 -23.74 13.47 -54.26
N CYS A 12 -22.64 12.69 -54.15
CA CYS A 12 -21.75 12.19 -55.21
C CYS A 12 -20.58 13.08 -55.70
N GLY A 13 -19.41 12.46 -55.79
CA GLY A 13 -18.50 12.67 -56.93
C GLY A 13 -17.08 13.11 -56.58
N SER A 14 -16.18 12.15 -56.33
CA SER A 14 -14.77 12.24 -56.74
C SER A 14 -14.68 12.12 -58.28
N PRO A 15 -13.72 12.76 -59.00
CA PRO A 15 -12.41 12.12 -59.24
C PRO A 15 -11.21 13.06 -59.60
N SER A 16 -10.02 12.42 -59.68
CA SER A 16 -8.79 12.79 -60.44
C SER A 16 -7.96 14.00 -59.95
N ALA A 17 -6.75 13.82 -59.42
CA ALA A 17 -5.47 13.44 -60.05
C ALA A 17 -4.70 14.61 -60.68
N HIS A 18 -3.67 15.11 -60.00
CA HIS A 18 -2.44 15.59 -60.64
C HIS A 18 -1.23 15.33 -59.74
N ARG A 19 -0.28 14.55 -60.28
CA ARG A 19 1.08 14.36 -59.79
C ARG A 19 1.95 15.56 -60.17
N HIS A 20 2.98 15.85 -59.35
CA HIS A 20 4.38 16.27 -59.63
C HIS A 20 4.94 16.77 -58.29
N GLY A 21 6.10 16.39 -57.74
CA GLY A 21 7.16 15.46 -58.15
C GLY A 21 8.20 15.31 -57.02
N ALA A 22 8.92 14.18 -57.09
CA ALA A 22 10.30 13.89 -56.69
C ALA A 22 10.81 14.05 -55.22
N LYS A 23 11.05 12.86 -54.62
CA LYS A 23 12.29 12.33 -53.97
C LYS A 23 12.86 13.11 -52.77
N ILE A 24 13.09 12.47 -51.61
CA ILE A 24 14.33 11.73 -51.28
C ILE A 24 14.05 10.54 -50.32
N SER A 25 14.92 9.55 -50.45
CA SER A 25 14.91 8.17 -49.95
C SER A 25 15.46 7.95 -48.54
N SER A 26 15.00 6.82 -47.93
CA SER A 26 15.74 5.90 -47.04
C SER A 26 15.83 6.26 -45.54
N THR A 27 15.69 5.38 -44.53
CA THR A 27 15.55 3.93 -44.43
C THR A 27 14.95 3.63 -43.04
N VAL A 28 13.86 2.86 -42.91
CA VAL A 28 13.49 2.22 -41.62
C VAL A 28 13.16 0.76 -41.91
N ARG A 29 14.01 -0.13 -41.39
CA ARG A 29 13.82 -1.58 -41.48
C ARG A 29 12.72 -1.97 -40.48
N VAL A 30 11.61 -2.49 -41.00
CA VAL A 30 10.59 -3.18 -40.20
C VAL A 30 11.08 -4.61 -39.96
N PHE A 31 11.14 -5.02 -38.70
CA PHE A 31 11.59 -6.35 -38.26
C PHE A 31 10.39 -7.31 -38.30
N ASP A 32 10.50 -8.37 -39.10
CA ASP A 32 9.50 -9.44 -39.26
C ASP A 32 9.88 -10.64 -38.38
N PRO A 33 9.01 -11.12 -37.46
CA PRO A 33 9.32 -12.28 -36.62
C PRO A 33 8.77 -13.58 -37.22
N GLN A 34 9.64 -14.36 -37.86
CA GLN A 34 9.38 -15.76 -38.20
C GLN A 34 10.02 -16.72 -37.16
N PRO A 35 9.35 -17.80 -36.75
CA PRO A 35 9.76 -18.65 -35.63
C PRO A 35 10.76 -19.74 -36.07
N ARG A 36 11.92 -19.83 -35.42
CA ARG A 36 12.83 -20.97 -35.57
C ARG A 36 12.66 -21.95 -34.41
N ARG A 37 12.17 -23.15 -34.71
CA ARG A 37 12.21 -24.34 -33.85
C ARG A 37 13.61 -24.95 -33.91
N SER A 38 14.17 -25.33 -32.76
CA SER A 38 15.17 -26.39 -32.64
C SER A 38 15.03 -27.03 -31.24
N PRO A 39 15.07 -28.38 -31.13
CA PRO A 39 14.79 -29.07 -29.88
C PRO A 39 16.08 -29.25 -29.07
N CYS A 40 16.06 -28.91 -27.78
CA CYS A 40 17.02 -29.43 -26.81
C CYS A 40 16.25 -30.30 -25.82
N ILE A 41 16.30 -31.61 -26.06
CA ILE A 41 15.91 -32.64 -25.10
C ILE A 41 17.14 -32.87 -24.22
N LEU A 42 17.02 -32.63 -22.92
CA LEU A 42 17.98 -33.09 -21.93
C LEU A 42 17.23 -34.04 -20.99
N GLU A 43 17.45 -35.34 -21.20
CA GLU A 43 17.04 -36.40 -20.28
C GLU A 43 17.77 -36.22 -18.94
N VAL A 44 17.02 -36.14 -17.84
CA VAL A 44 17.58 -36.21 -16.49
C VAL A 44 17.49 -37.65 -16.02
N ALA A 45 18.60 -38.37 -16.15
CA ALA A 45 18.78 -39.69 -15.54
C ALA A 45 19.01 -39.54 -14.03
N MET A 46 18.11 -40.14 -13.23
CA MET A 46 18.29 -40.28 -11.79
C MET A 46 19.42 -41.24 -11.47
N ARG A 47 20.51 -40.74 -10.87
CA ARG A 47 21.46 -41.54 -10.09
C ARG A 47 21.89 -40.78 -8.85
N SER A 48 21.46 -41.27 -7.69
CA SER A 48 21.99 -40.88 -6.38
C SER A 48 23.42 -41.38 -6.21
N PRO A 49 24.26 -40.60 -5.53
CA PRO A 49 25.21 -41.19 -4.61
C PRO A 49 25.06 -40.61 -3.21
N ARG A 50 25.00 -41.51 -2.23
CA ARG A 50 25.28 -41.22 -0.82
C ARG A 50 26.60 -40.45 -0.72
N ARG A 51 26.61 -39.33 -0.03
CA ARG A 51 27.85 -38.71 0.47
C ARG A 51 27.68 -38.28 1.92
N GLU A 52 28.69 -38.66 2.67
CA GLU A 52 28.86 -38.56 4.10
C GLU A 52 28.86 -37.10 4.57
N HIS A 53 28.39 -36.90 5.80
CA HIS A 53 28.43 -35.64 6.50
C HIS A 53 29.90 -35.20 6.72
N ALA A 54 30.38 -34.32 5.85
CA ALA A 54 31.54 -33.48 6.12
C ALA A 54 31.06 -32.18 6.76
N THR A 55 31.42 -31.98 8.02
CA THR A 55 31.34 -30.72 8.74
C THR A 55 32.09 -29.63 7.97
N LEU A 56 31.36 -28.76 7.27
CA LEU A 56 31.92 -27.54 6.68
C LEU A 56 31.63 -26.37 7.60
N GLY A 57 32.58 -26.12 8.49
CA GLY A 57 32.85 -24.76 8.95
C GLY A 57 33.41 -23.98 7.76
N SER A 58 32.65 -23.02 7.25
CA SER A 58 33.13 -22.05 6.28
C SER A 58 32.26 -20.81 6.38
N THR A 59 32.68 -19.87 7.23
CA THR A 59 32.30 -18.46 7.21
C THR A 59 32.78 -17.84 5.89
N ALA A 60 32.03 -18.05 4.81
CA ALA A 60 32.25 -17.31 3.58
C ALA A 60 31.56 -15.94 3.73
N ALA A 61 32.34 -14.93 4.15
CA ALA A 61 31.92 -13.54 4.11
C ALA A 61 31.48 -13.18 2.67
N PRO A 62 30.32 -12.53 2.46
CA PRO A 62 29.91 -12.20 1.11
C PRO A 62 30.75 -11.03 0.57
N ALA A 63 31.33 -11.24 -0.62
CA ALA A 63 31.94 -10.29 -1.56
C ALA A 63 32.78 -9.14 -0.97
N MET A 64 34.11 -9.27 -1.13
CA MET A 64 35.15 -8.35 -0.69
C MET A 64 34.84 -6.88 -1.01
N ILE A 65 34.60 -6.08 0.03
CA ILE A 65 34.79 -4.63 0.00
C ILE A 65 36.30 -4.42 -0.30
N PRO A 66 36.69 -3.72 -1.38
CA PRO A 66 38.09 -3.42 -1.65
C PRO A 66 38.71 -2.71 -0.44
N GLU A 67 39.80 -3.26 0.10
CA GLU A 67 40.42 -2.80 1.36
C GLU A 67 40.91 -1.35 1.31
N SER A 68 41.10 -0.78 0.12
CA SER A 68 41.53 0.61 -0.04
C SER A 68 40.79 1.30 -1.19
N MET A 69 39.65 1.91 -0.88
CA MET A 69 39.02 2.92 -1.73
C MET A 69 39.30 4.30 -1.14
N PRO A 70 39.53 5.35 -1.97
CA PRO A 70 39.55 6.72 -1.47
C PRO A 70 38.27 7.01 -0.67
N GLU A 71 38.37 7.73 0.44
CA GLU A 71 37.27 7.91 1.42
C GLU A 71 35.92 8.32 0.78
N ARG A 72 35.95 9.21 -0.24
CA ARG A 72 34.76 9.66 -0.98
C ARG A 72 34.06 8.55 -1.79
N PHE A 73 34.76 7.47 -2.10
CA PHE A 73 34.23 6.30 -2.82
C PHE A 73 34.19 5.06 -1.91
N SER A 74 34.41 5.21 -0.61
CA SER A 74 34.17 4.14 0.35
C SER A 74 32.70 3.75 0.32
N PHE A 75 32.44 2.45 0.51
CA PHE A 75 31.08 1.94 0.49
C PHE A 75 30.32 2.49 1.70
N LEU A 76 29.10 2.94 1.48
CA LEU A 76 28.16 3.18 2.56
C LEU A 76 27.61 1.83 3.03
N ASP A 77 28.45 1.10 3.78
CA ASP A 77 28.11 -0.18 4.38
C ASP A 77 27.05 -0.03 5.50
N ARG A 78 26.59 -1.16 6.05
CA ARG A 78 25.58 -1.14 7.11
C ARG A 78 26.00 -0.26 8.30
N ALA A 79 27.25 -0.38 8.75
CA ALA A 79 27.75 0.35 9.91
C ALA A 79 27.85 1.86 9.64
N ALA A 80 28.24 2.26 8.43
CA ALA A 80 28.28 3.65 8.00
C ALA A 80 26.87 4.26 7.91
N LYS A 81 25.88 3.49 7.41
CA LYS A 81 24.47 3.91 7.44
C LYS A 81 23.96 4.12 8.87
N GLN A 82 24.27 3.19 9.78
CA GLN A 82 23.90 3.30 11.19
C GLN A 82 24.53 4.52 11.88
N ARG A 83 25.82 4.81 11.62
CA ARG A 83 26.45 6.05 12.12
C ARG A 83 25.73 7.30 11.61
N ARG A 84 25.36 7.31 10.32
CA ARG A 84 24.61 8.41 9.72
C ARG A 84 23.21 8.58 10.33
N GLU A 85 22.53 7.48 10.69
CA GLU A 85 21.29 7.56 11.48
C GLU A 85 21.54 8.28 12.82
N GLY A 86 22.62 7.93 13.52
CA GLY A 86 23.01 8.57 14.78
C GLY A 86 23.31 10.07 14.70
N GLU A 87 23.78 10.55 13.54
CA GLU A 87 24.07 11.97 13.29
C GLU A 87 22.84 12.77 12.86
N LEU A 88 21.93 12.15 12.10
CA LEU A 88 20.81 12.86 11.46
C LEU A 88 19.52 12.82 12.27
N LEU A 89 19.22 11.67 12.87
CA LEU A 89 17.94 11.41 13.51
C LEU A 89 17.91 11.95 14.95
N ILE A 90 16.73 12.35 15.42
CA ILE A 90 16.55 12.71 16.83
C ILE A 90 16.69 11.48 17.73
N ALA A 91 16.98 11.69 19.01
CA ALA A 91 17.20 10.60 19.98
C ALA A 91 15.97 9.69 20.15
N ALA A 92 14.76 10.24 19.97
CA ALA A 92 13.49 9.52 20.05
C ALA A 92 13.08 8.77 18.77
N ALA A 93 13.80 8.93 17.66
CA ALA A 93 13.58 8.17 16.44
C ALA A 93 14.02 6.71 16.62
N LEU A 94 13.56 5.82 15.73
CA LEU A 94 14.05 4.45 15.67
C LEU A 94 15.41 4.40 14.96
N HIS A 95 16.44 3.93 15.67
CA HIS A 95 17.77 3.70 15.11
C HIS A 95 17.98 2.22 14.86
N SER A 96 18.46 1.86 13.66
CA SER A 96 18.53 0.46 13.23
C SER A 96 19.62 -0.35 13.95
N ASP A 97 20.61 0.31 14.56
CA ASP A 97 21.63 -0.30 15.42
C ASP A 97 21.11 -0.63 16.84
N ARG A 98 19.96 -0.08 17.22
CA ARG A 98 19.27 -0.30 18.52
C ARG A 98 18.01 -1.16 18.38
N SER A 99 17.80 -1.81 17.25
CA SER A 99 16.68 -2.74 17.07
C SER A 99 16.77 -3.88 18.07
N ALA A 100 15.63 -4.28 18.63
CA ALA A 100 15.46 -5.48 19.43
C ALA A 100 15.60 -6.77 18.61
N GLY A 101 15.84 -6.65 17.29
CA GLY A 101 16.15 -7.76 16.40
C GLY A 101 14.91 -8.47 15.89
N ARG A 102 15.09 -9.77 15.60
CA ARG A 102 14.13 -10.63 14.89
C ARG A 102 13.82 -11.86 15.74
N ALA A 103 12.68 -12.50 15.49
CA ALA A 103 12.28 -13.71 16.23
C ALA A 103 13.21 -14.89 15.94
N PHE A 104 13.65 -15.03 14.69
CA PHE A 104 14.65 -16.02 14.29
C PHE A 104 16.00 -15.33 14.07
N ALA A 105 17.03 -15.85 14.72
CA ALA A 105 18.39 -15.30 14.61
C ALA A 105 18.92 -15.46 13.18
N GLU A 106 19.47 -14.38 12.64
CA GLU A 106 20.10 -14.36 11.32
C GLU A 106 21.38 -13.54 11.39
N ALA A 107 22.35 -13.84 10.51
CA ALA A 107 23.52 -13.00 10.37
C ALA A 107 23.12 -11.60 9.87
N GLU A 108 23.81 -10.58 10.39
CA GLU A 108 23.69 -9.21 9.91
C GLU A 108 24.15 -9.09 8.45
N ASP A 109 23.53 -8.19 7.69
CA ASP A 109 23.91 -7.93 6.29
C ASP A 109 25.08 -6.93 6.26
N ALA A 110 26.02 -7.11 5.34
CA ALA A 110 27.20 -6.24 5.25
C ALA A 110 26.85 -4.82 4.78
N LEU A 111 25.80 -4.66 3.96
CA LEU A 111 25.48 -3.40 3.27
C LEU A 111 24.16 -2.77 3.74
N ARG A 112 23.22 -3.57 4.22
CA ARG A 112 21.85 -3.12 4.54
C ARG A 112 21.57 -3.07 6.03
N THR A 113 20.91 -2.00 6.48
CA THR A 113 20.37 -1.91 7.84
C THR A 113 19.24 -2.91 8.08
N ALA A 114 18.89 -3.16 9.34
CA ALA A 114 17.78 -4.05 9.69
C ALA A 114 16.45 -3.62 9.04
N TYR A 115 16.19 -2.31 8.96
CA TYR A 115 14.97 -1.76 8.37
C TYR A 115 15.01 -1.76 6.83
N GLU A 116 16.17 -1.58 6.20
CA GLU A 116 16.31 -1.78 4.75
C GLU A 116 16.01 -3.23 4.36
N ARG A 117 16.49 -4.20 5.15
CA ARG A 117 16.18 -5.63 4.94
C ARG A 117 14.68 -5.92 5.10
N ASP A 118 14.01 -5.29 6.05
CA ASP A 118 12.56 -5.45 6.23
C ASP A 118 11.78 -4.94 5.04
N ARG A 119 12.08 -3.72 4.59
CA ARG A 119 11.50 -3.12 3.38
C ARG A 119 11.66 -4.06 2.19
N ASP A 120 12.87 -4.56 1.96
CA ASP A 120 13.15 -5.44 0.82
C ASP A 120 12.35 -6.75 0.90
N ARG A 121 12.21 -7.33 2.10
CA ARG A 121 11.39 -8.52 2.34
C ARG A 121 9.91 -8.28 2.01
N ILE A 122 9.38 -7.13 2.42
CA ILE A 122 8.00 -6.72 2.19
C ILE A 122 7.74 -6.54 0.68
N ILE A 123 8.57 -5.75 0.00
CA ILE A 123 8.43 -5.50 -1.46
C ILE A 123 8.39 -6.82 -2.25
N HIS A 124 9.19 -7.80 -1.85
CA HIS A 124 9.26 -9.07 -2.55
C HIS A 124 8.25 -10.13 -2.07
N CYS A 125 7.43 -9.87 -1.05
CA CYS A 125 6.46 -10.85 -0.57
C CYS A 125 5.28 -11.02 -1.56
N THR A 126 4.53 -12.11 -1.41
CA THR A 126 3.39 -12.39 -2.29
C THR A 126 2.21 -11.48 -1.96
N ALA A 127 1.98 -11.22 -0.68
CA ALA A 127 0.90 -10.37 -0.20
C ALA A 127 1.02 -8.93 -0.72
N PHE A 128 2.22 -8.34 -0.71
CA PHE A 128 2.47 -7.02 -1.30
C PHE A 128 2.19 -6.99 -2.80
N ARG A 129 2.67 -7.99 -3.55
CA ARG A 129 2.37 -8.13 -4.99
C ARG A 129 0.87 -8.23 -5.29
N ARG A 130 0.10 -8.88 -4.41
CA ARG A 130 -1.35 -9.02 -4.55
C ARG A 130 -2.10 -7.70 -4.37
N LEU A 131 -1.52 -6.70 -3.69
CA LEU A 131 -2.13 -5.38 -3.53
C LEU A 131 -2.42 -4.69 -4.87
N MET A 132 -1.68 -5.02 -5.93
CA MET A 132 -1.93 -4.55 -7.31
C MET A 132 -3.30 -4.98 -7.84
N HIS A 133 -3.89 -6.02 -7.27
CA HIS A 133 -5.17 -6.59 -7.70
C HIS A 133 -6.20 -6.59 -6.57
N LYS A 134 -6.00 -5.71 -5.57
CA LYS A 134 -6.96 -5.43 -4.51
C LYS A 134 -7.42 -3.99 -4.62
N THR A 135 -8.73 -3.83 -4.55
CA THR A 135 -9.41 -2.54 -4.56
C THR A 135 -9.11 -1.74 -3.30
N GLN A 136 -8.90 -0.44 -3.47
CA GLN A 136 -8.96 0.53 -2.37
C GLN A 136 -10.43 0.85 -2.04
N VAL A 137 -11.15 1.53 -2.96
CA VAL A 137 -12.57 1.93 -2.79
C VAL A 137 -13.49 1.36 -3.87
N PHE A 138 -13.14 1.53 -5.14
CA PHE A 138 -13.90 1.05 -6.30
C PHE A 138 -13.26 -0.17 -6.96
N VAL A 139 -14.10 -1.15 -7.33
CA VAL A 139 -13.60 -2.42 -7.88
C VAL A 139 -12.88 -2.15 -9.19
N SER A 140 -11.64 -2.64 -9.32
CA SER A 140 -10.78 -2.40 -10.49
C SER A 140 -11.38 -2.87 -11.82
N SER A 141 -12.45 -3.67 -11.81
CA SER A 141 -13.18 -4.11 -13.00
C SER A 141 -14.10 -3.03 -13.60
N GLU A 142 -14.36 -1.92 -12.90
CA GLU A 142 -15.24 -0.85 -13.36
C GLU A 142 -14.52 0.26 -14.15
N GLY A 143 -13.19 0.20 -14.28
CA GLY A 143 -12.39 1.17 -15.04
C GLY A 143 -10.87 1.01 -14.87
N ASP A 144 -10.09 1.45 -15.87
CA ASP A 144 -8.64 1.22 -15.95
C ASP A 144 -7.79 2.15 -15.05
N HIS A 145 -8.41 3.18 -14.45
CA HIS A 145 -7.71 4.22 -13.68
C HIS A 145 -8.07 4.25 -12.19
N HIS A 146 -8.72 3.20 -11.68
CA HIS A 146 -9.01 3.10 -10.24
C HIS A 146 -7.75 2.78 -9.43
N ARG A 147 -7.64 3.42 -8.26
CA ARG A 147 -6.57 3.16 -7.31
C ARG A 147 -6.65 1.73 -6.78
N THR A 148 -5.49 1.10 -6.72
CA THR A 148 -5.29 -0.19 -6.05
C THR A 148 -4.72 0.05 -4.67
N ARG A 149 -4.75 -0.96 -3.80
CA ARG A 149 -4.05 -0.89 -2.50
C ARG A 149 -2.54 -0.70 -2.67
N MET A 150 -1.97 -1.18 -3.78
CA MET A 150 -0.55 -0.98 -4.07
C MET A 150 -0.24 0.48 -4.37
N SER A 151 -1.02 1.14 -5.23
CA SER A 151 -0.81 2.58 -5.51
C SER A 151 -1.00 3.42 -4.24
N HIS A 152 -2.03 3.10 -3.44
CA HIS A 152 -2.25 3.73 -2.15
C HIS A 152 -1.03 3.57 -1.22
N SER A 153 -0.54 2.33 -1.04
CA SER A 153 0.62 2.06 -0.18
C SER A 153 1.89 2.79 -0.64
N LEU A 154 2.08 2.98 -1.95
CA LEU A 154 3.19 3.74 -2.52
C LEU A 154 3.05 5.25 -2.26
N GLU A 155 1.83 5.80 -2.39
CA GLU A 155 1.54 7.20 -2.06
C GLU A 155 1.73 7.47 -0.56
N VAL A 156 1.23 6.58 0.30
CA VAL A 156 1.44 6.63 1.76
C VAL A 156 2.93 6.58 2.10
N ALA A 157 3.70 5.69 1.46
CA ALA A 157 5.14 5.61 1.67
C ALA A 157 5.85 6.91 1.26
N GLN A 158 5.44 7.53 0.14
CA GLN A 158 6.01 8.82 -0.30
C GLN A 158 5.73 9.95 0.71
N VAL A 159 4.50 10.05 1.21
CA VAL A 159 4.11 11.06 2.21
C VAL A 159 4.84 10.79 3.53
N ALA A 160 4.82 9.55 4.03
CA ALA A 160 5.44 9.18 5.29
C ALA A 160 6.96 9.43 5.29
N ARG A 161 7.65 9.13 4.18
CA ARG A 161 9.07 9.46 4.03
C ARG A 161 9.33 10.96 4.05
N SER A 162 8.48 11.75 3.40
CA SER A 162 8.61 13.21 3.38
C SER A 162 8.45 13.80 4.79
N LEU A 163 7.45 13.32 5.55
CA LEU A 163 7.25 13.69 6.95
C LEU A 163 8.42 13.25 7.83
N ALA A 164 8.86 12.00 7.72
CA ALA A 164 9.96 11.46 8.51
C ALA A 164 11.27 12.22 8.26
N SER A 165 11.59 12.49 7.00
CA SER A 165 12.79 13.25 6.63
C SER A 165 12.77 14.66 7.23
N ALA A 166 11.65 15.37 7.10
CA ALA A 166 11.49 16.72 7.64
C ALA A 166 11.57 16.77 9.18
N LEU A 167 11.12 15.71 9.85
CA LEU A 167 11.11 15.59 11.31
C LEU A 167 12.33 14.87 11.89
N ARG A 168 13.32 14.51 11.06
CA ARG A 168 14.52 13.75 11.46
C ARG A 168 14.18 12.41 12.14
N LEU A 169 13.23 11.68 11.55
CA LEU A 169 12.82 10.33 11.92
C LEU A 169 13.30 9.31 10.87
N ASN A 170 13.19 8.02 11.17
CA ASN A 170 13.73 6.99 10.28
C ASN A 170 12.87 6.79 9.02
N GLU A 171 13.29 7.36 7.89
CA GLU A 171 12.61 7.26 6.60
C GLU A 171 12.42 5.80 6.14
N THR A 172 13.43 4.94 6.34
CA THR A 172 13.39 3.55 5.87
C THR A 172 12.38 2.73 6.68
N PHE A 173 12.29 2.98 7.99
CA PHE A 173 11.29 2.35 8.83
C PHE A 173 9.87 2.80 8.42
N CYS A 174 9.65 4.09 8.23
CA CYS A 174 8.37 4.61 7.74
C CYS A 174 8.00 3.99 6.38
N GLU A 175 8.94 3.92 5.44
CA GLU A 175 8.74 3.28 4.14
C GLU A 175 8.34 1.81 4.29
N ALA A 176 9.08 1.02 5.07
CA ALA A 176 8.76 -0.38 5.31
C ALA A 176 7.35 -0.56 5.92
N LEU A 177 7.00 0.25 6.92
CA LEU A 177 5.71 0.19 7.59
C LEU A 177 4.57 0.59 6.65
N SER A 178 4.74 1.66 5.88
CA SER A 178 3.78 2.09 4.84
C SER A 178 3.56 1.03 3.78
N LEU A 179 4.59 0.30 3.35
CA LEU A 179 4.42 -0.75 2.33
C LEU A 179 3.73 -2.00 2.88
N ALA A 180 3.82 -2.25 4.19
CA ALA A 180 3.25 -3.44 4.82
C ALA A 180 1.86 -3.23 5.45
N HIS A 181 1.43 -2.00 5.76
CA HIS A 181 0.21 -1.77 6.55
C HIS A 181 -1.06 -2.41 5.95
N ASP A 182 -1.10 -2.56 4.62
CA ASP A 182 -2.28 -3.01 3.89
C ASP A 182 -2.24 -4.47 3.43
N ILE A 183 -1.13 -5.19 3.64
CA ILE A 183 -0.96 -6.55 3.09
C ILE A 183 -1.91 -7.60 3.68
N GLY A 184 -2.54 -7.30 4.82
CA GLY A 184 -3.52 -8.14 5.50
C GLY A 184 -4.97 -7.92 5.05
N HIS A 185 -5.26 -6.88 4.27
CA HIS A 185 -6.63 -6.62 3.80
C HIS A 185 -7.15 -7.77 2.94
N PRO A 186 -8.40 -8.23 3.11
CA PRO A 186 -8.99 -9.25 2.26
C PRO A 186 -9.38 -8.68 0.88
N PRO A 187 -9.85 -9.51 -0.06
CA PRO A 187 -10.53 -9.02 -1.26
C PRO A 187 -11.61 -8.00 -0.93
N PHE A 188 -11.80 -6.99 -1.79
CA PHE A 188 -12.80 -5.93 -1.63
C PHE A 188 -12.58 -4.95 -0.46
N GLY A 189 -11.39 -4.93 0.13
CA GLY A 189 -10.99 -3.93 1.14
C GLY A 189 -11.79 -4.01 2.43
N HIS A 190 -12.18 -2.86 3.01
CA HIS A 190 -12.92 -2.82 4.29
C HIS A 190 -14.25 -3.57 4.26
N ARG A 191 -14.92 -3.61 3.10
CA ARG A 191 -16.14 -4.41 2.93
C ARG A 191 -15.87 -5.89 3.09
N GLY A 192 -14.74 -6.35 2.58
CA GLY A 192 -14.33 -7.73 2.74
C GLY A 192 -13.90 -8.04 4.17
N GLU A 193 -13.33 -7.07 4.87
CA GLU A 193 -13.01 -7.19 6.28
C GLU A 193 -14.29 -7.36 7.11
N TRP A 194 -15.29 -6.50 6.94
CA TRP A 194 -16.56 -6.62 7.66
C TRP A 194 -17.28 -7.94 7.38
N ALA A 195 -17.25 -8.39 6.11
CA ALA A 195 -17.82 -9.67 5.74
C ALA A 195 -17.10 -10.85 6.40
N LEU A 196 -15.76 -10.87 6.39
CA LEU A 196 -14.99 -11.92 7.05
C LEU A 196 -15.10 -11.86 8.57
N ASP A 197 -15.18 -10.67 9.17
CA ASP A 197 -15.34 -10.51 10.62
C ASP A 197 -16.67 -11.11 11.07
N ALA A 198 -17.75 -10.79 10.34
CA ALA A 198 -19.06 -11.38 10.58
C ALA A 198 -19.03 -12.92 10.49
N LEU A 199 -18.40 -13.48 9.46
CA LEU A 199 -18.25 -14.93 9.28
C LEU A 199 -17.36 -15.59 10.34
N MET A 200 -16.44 -14.84 10.93
CA MET A 200 -15.49 -15.33 11.93
C MET A 200 -15.91 -15.00 13.37
N THR A 201 -17.12 -14.47 13.61
CA THR A 201 -17.60 -14.06 14.94
C THR A 201 -17.38 -15.15 16.01
N ASP A 202 -17.75 -16.39 15.70
CA ASP A 202 -17.62 -17.54 16.62
C ASP A 202 -16.23 -18.22 16.56
N HIS A 203 -15.30 -17.65 15.78
CA HIS A 203 -14.00 -18.23 15.44
C HIS A 203 -12.83 -17.22 15.63
N GLY A 204 -13.04 -16.22 16.51
CA GLY A 204 -12.03 -15.23 16.89
C GLY A 204 -11.97 -13.99 15.98
N GLY A 205 -12.99 -13.74 15.17
CA GLY A 205 -13.14 -12.54 14.34
C GLY A 205 -12.12 -12.41 13.21
N PHE A 206 -12.17 -11.28 12.51
CA PHE A 206 -11.20 -10.92 11.48
C PHE A 206 -10.92 -9.42 11.52
N ARG A 207 -9.63 -9.06 11.62
CA ARG A 207 -9.16 -7.69 11.48
C ARG A 207 -7.97 -7.65 10.55
N HIS A 208 -7.93 -6.67 9.65
CA HIS A 208 -6.87 -6.60 8.66
C HIS A 208 -5.49 -6.40 9.32
N ASN A 209 -5.38 -5.61 10.40
CA ASN A 209 -4.11 -5.38 11.12
C ASN A 209 -3.59 -6.66 11.81
N ALA A 210 -4.46 -7.42 12.49
CA ALA A 210 -4.11 -8.75 12.99
C ALA A 210 -3.68 -9.70 11.85
N GLN A 211 -4.37 -9.64 10.70
CA GLN A 211 -4.05 -10.44 9.53
C GLN A 211 -2.69 -10.06 8.92
N VAL A 212 -2.30 -8.77 8.94
CA VAL A 212 -0.96 -8.33 8.53
C VAL A 212 0.11 -9.08 9.33
N LEU A 213 -0.06 -9.20 10.64
CA LEU A 213 0.91 -9.90 11.48
C LEU A 213 0.96 -11.41 11.14
N ARG A 214 -0.20 -12.04 10.91
CA ARG A 214 -0.25 -13.43 10.42
C ARG A 214 0.47 -13.60 9.09
N VAL A 215 0.32 -12.64 8.16
CA VAL A 215 1.01 -12.65 6.87
C VAL A 215 2.53 -12.65 7.07
N VAL A 216 3.06 -11.74 7.89
CA VAL A 216 4.51 -11.56 8.05
C VAL A 216 5.15 -12.60 8.98
N ASP A 217 4.38 -13.30 9.80
CA ASP A 217 4.94 -14.29 10.74
C ASP A 217 4.63 -15.75 10.38
N GLN A 218 3.53 -16.02 9.66
CA GLN A 218 3.01 -17.39 9.51
C GLN A 218 2.70 -17.76 8.06
N LEU A 219 2.14 -16.83 7.25
CA LEU A 219 1.57 -17.19 5.95
C LEU A 219 2.54 -17.02 4.78
N GLU A 220 3.41 -16.00 4.81
CA GLU A 220 4.47 -15.88 3.81
C GLU A 220 5.50 -17.01 3.98
N ARG A 221 6.05 -17.46 2.85
CA ARG A 221 6.97 -18.60 2.80
C ARG A 221 8.19 -18.22 1.98
N ARG A 222 9.23 -17.74 2.67
CA ARG A 222 10.45 -17.20 2.05
C ARG A 222 11.74 -17.84 2.55
N SER A 223 11.65 -18.63 3.61
CA SER A 223 12.76 -19.36 4.21
C SER A 223 12.37 -20.83 4.41
N PRO A 224 13.29 -21.80 4.22
CA PRO A 224 13.08 -23.17 4.66
C PRO A 224 13.14 -23.30 6.19
N ASP A 225 13.77 -22.35 6.88
CA ASP A 225 14.10 -22.45 8.30
C ASP A 225 12.99 -21.92 9.21
N TYR A 226 12.15 -21.01 8.71
CA TYR A 226 11.09 -20.37 9.47
C TYR A 226 9.93 -19.90 8.58
N ALA A 227 8.76 -19.73 9.20
CA ALA A 227 7.58 -19.16 8.55
C ALA A 227 7.65 -17.63 8.51
N GLY A 228 6.92 -17.03 7.57
CA GLY A 228 6.83 -15.59 7.43
C GLY A 228 8.05 -14.94 6.78
N LEU A 229 8.25 -13.67 7.12
CA LEU A 229 9.30 -12.78 6.66
C LEU A 229 10.35 -12.52 7.74
N ASN A 230 10.10 -12.93 8.99
CA ASN A 230 10.98 -12.70 10.14
C ASN A 230 11.40 -11.22 10.27
N LEU A 231 10.43 -10.30 10.23
CA LEU A 231 10.66 -8.85 10.30
C LEU A 231 11.18 -8.43 11.70
N THR A 232 11.73 -7.21 11.80
CA THR A 232 12.15 -6.66 13.10
C THR A 232 10.98 -6.52 14.06
N ARG A 233 11.24 -6.65 15.37
CA ARG A 233 10.23 -6.51 16.42
C ARG A 233 9.50 -5.16 16.33
N GLU A 234 10.24 -4.07 16.08
CA GLU A 234 9.65 -2.73 16.01
C GLU A 234 8.63 -2.61 14.88
N LEU A 235 8.94 -3.18 13.72
CA LEU A 235 8.07 -3.13 12.56
C LEU A 235 6.81 -3.98 12.77
N ARG A 236 6.99 -5.21 13.28
CA ARG A 236 5.87 -6.11 13.64
C ARG A 236 4.92 -5.46 14.64
N GLU A 237 5.46 -4.86 15.69
CA GLU A 237 4.68 -4.13 16.70
C GLU A 237 3.91 -2.95 16.07
N SER A 238 4.57 -2.20 15.18
CA SER A 238 3.98 -1.02 14.54
C SER A 238 2.91 -1.35 13.49
N LEU A 239 2.85 -2.60 12.99
CA LEU A 239 1.80 -3.07 12.08
C LEU A 239 0.47 -3.33 12.79
N LEU A 240 0.47 -3.54 14.12
CA LEU A 240 -0.74 -3.77 14.92
C LEU A 240 -1.45 -2.46 15.31
N LYS A 241 -1.63 -1.56 14.35
CA LYS A 241 -2.29 -0.27 14.57
C LYS A 241 -3.71 -0.48 15.13
N HIS A 242 -4.08 0.28 16.15
CA HIS A 242 -5.44 0.34 16.74
C HIS A 242 -6.03 -1.01 17.23
N GLU A 243 -5.24 -2.08 17.28
CA GLU A 243 -5.70 -3.39 17.76
C GLU A 243 -6.15 -3.31 19.22
N LYS A 244 -7.17 -4.09 19.62
CA LYS A 244 -7.62 -4.15 21.01
C LYS A 244 -6.53 -4.75 21.91
N ALA A 245 -6.56 -4.41 23.19
CA ALA A 245 -5.60 -4.95 24.16
C ALA A 245 -5.60 -6.50 24.20
N GLU A 246 -6.77 -7.10 23.97
CA GLU A 246 -6.97 -8.56 23.93
C GLU A 246 -6.21 -9.27 22.81
N ASP A 247 -5.94 -8.56 21.71
CA ASP A 247 -5.28 -9.10 20.52
C ASP A 247 -3.79 -8.72 20.45
N TRP A 248 -3.26 -8.12 21.53
CA TRP A 248 -1.85 -7.75 21.63
C TRP A 248 -0.99 -8.98 21.95
N PRO A 249 -0.05 -9.37 21.07
CA PRO A 249 0.80 -10.53 21.32
C PRO A 249 1.67 -10.37 22.57
N ALA A 250 1.65 -11.38 23.44
CA ALA A 250 2.43 -11.40 24.68
C ALA A 250 3.94 -11.24 24.44
N GLU A 251 4.46 -11.64 23.27
CA GLU A 251 5.86 -11.46 22.88
C GLU A 251 6.30 -9.99 22.79
N PHE A 252 5.37 -9.06 22.59
CA PHE A 252 5.69 -7.63 22.56
C PHE A 252 5.75 -7.01 23.95
N GLY A 253 5.34 -7.74 24.99
CA GLY A 253 5.24 -7.25 26.36
C GLY A 253 3.98 -6.41 26.56
N GLU A 254 4.03 -5.47 27.52
CA GLU A 254 2.92 -4.55 27.76
C GLU A 254 2.70 -3.64 26.54
N ARG A 255 1.43 -3.48 26.14
CA ARG A 255 1.08 -2.57 25.06
C ARG A 255 1.50 -1.14 25.42
N PRO A 256 2.27 -0.44 24.57
CA PRO A 256 2.68 0.92 24.86
C PRO A 256 1.48 1.86 24.89
N ARG A 257 1.56 2.92 25.70
CA ARG A 257 0.51 3.96 25.78
C ARG A 257 0.40 4.76 24.50
N SER A 258 1.52 4.92 23.80
CA SER A 258 1.62 5.62 22.52
C SER A 258 2.50 4.82 21.55
N PRO A 259 2.18 4.78 20.25
CA PRO A 259 3.07 4.17 19.26
C PRO A 259 4.36 5.01 19.10
N CYS A 260 5.40 4.44 18.50
CA CYS A 260 6.60 5.21 18.17
C CYS A 260 6.30 6.35 17.17
N LEU A 261 7.19 7.34 17.07
CA LEU A 261 7.00 8.51 16.22
C LEU A 261 6.79 8.11 14.75
N GLU A 262 7.57 7.16 14.24
CA GLU A 262 7.45 6.68 12.87
C GLU A 262 6.08 6.02 12.61
N ALA A 263 5.55 5.26 13.57
CA ALA A 263 4.23 4.67 13.45
C ALA A 263 3.12 5.74 13.47
N GLN A 264 3.26 6.79 14.30
CA GLN A 264 2.36 7.95 14.28
C GLN A 264 2.41 8.67 12.92
N VAL A 265 3.61 8.85 12.35
CA VAL A 265 3.79 9.44 11.01
C VAL A 265 3.07 8.63 9.95
N VAL A 266 3.22 7.30 9.94
CA VAL A 266 2.59 6.46 8.92
C VAL A 266 1.08 6.44 9.07
N ASP A 267 0.53 6.47 10.29
CA ASP A 267 -0.92 6.57 10.52
C ASP A 267 -1.51 7.88 9.99
N LEU A 268 -0.80 9.00 10.19
CA LEU A 268 -1.20 10.31 9.67
C LEU A 268 -0.99 10.43 8.16
N ALA A 269 0.07 9.82 7.61
CA ALA A 269 0.29 9.77 6.17
C ALA A 269 -0.82 8.97 5.46
N ASP A 270 -1.24 7.85 6.05
CA ASP A 270 -2.31 7.01 5.55
C ASP A 270 -3.65 7.75 5.52
N SER A 271 -4.07 8.30 6.67
CA SER A 271 -5.30 9.10 6.75
C SER A 271 -5.29 10.34 5.84
N THR A 272 -4.16 11.04 5.73
CA THR A 272 -4.04 12.22 4.86
C THR A 272 -4.17 11.84 3.38
N ALA A 273 -3.49 10.78 2.93
CA ALA A 273 -3.59 10.29 1.56
C ALA A 273 -5.03 9.83 1.25
N TYR A 274 -5.62 9.06 2.16
CA TYR A 274 -6.98 8.55 2.06
C TYR A 274 -8.01 9.66 1.81
N ASN A 275 -8.00 10.71 2.63
CA ASN A 275 -8.93 11.83 2.49
C ASN A 275 -8.92 12.48 1.10
N VAL A 276 -7.72 12.73 0.58
CA VAL A 276 -7.55 13.39 -0.72
C VAL A 276 -8.00 12.45 -1.83
N HIS A 277 -7.67 11.17 -1.72
CA HIS A 277 -8.07 10.16 -2.69
C HIS A 277 -9.59 9.99 -2.73
N ASP A 278 -10.27 9.98 -1.59
CA ASP A 278 -11.72 9.86 -1.53
C ASP A 278 -12.45 11.11 -2.05
N VAL A 279 -11.88 12.29 -1.84
CA VAL A 279 -12.39 13.52 -2.46
C VAL A 279 -12.34 13.39 -3.97
N GLU A 280 -11.20 12.96 -4.52
CA GLU A 280 -11.07 12.73 -5.96
C GLU A 280 -12.04 11.65 -6.44
N ASP A 281 -12.01 10.48 -5.81
CA ASP A 281 -12.81 9.32 -6.20
C ASP A 281 -14.32 9.63 -6.13
N GLY A 282 -14.76 10.38 -5.11
CA GLY A 282 -16.14 10.84 -4.96
C GLY A 282 -16.58 11.85 -6.00
N LEU A 283 -15.70 12.79 -6.38
CA LEU A 283 -15.95 13.75 -7.47
C LEU A 283 -16.04 13.04 -8.82
N HIS A 284 -15.07 12.17 -9.14
CA HIS A 284 -15.05 11.42 -10.41
C HIS A 284 -16.24 10.46 -10.52
N ALA A 285 -16.68 9.87 -9.41
CA ALA A 285 -17.86 8.99 -9.37
C ALA A 285 -19.20 9.76 -9.34
N GLY A 286 -19.18 11.09 -9.29
CA GLY A 286 -20.39 11.92 -9.22
C GLY A 286 -21.20 11.75 -7.94
N MET A 287 -20.58 11.31 -6.84
CA MET A 287 -21.25 11.12 -5.54
C MET A 287 -21.57 12.46 -4.86
N PHE A 288 -20.75 13.47 -5.15
CA PHE A 288 -20.95 14.87 -4.78
C PHE A 288 -20.22 15.75 -5.81
N GLY A 289 -20.61 17.02 -5.91
CA GLY A 289 -19.96 18.01 -6.78
C GLY A 289 -19.03 18.94 -6.02
N GLU A 290 -18.22 19.71 -6.75
CA GLU A 290 -17.32 20.73 -6.20
C GLU A 290 -18.09 21.79 -5.37
N ASP A 291 -19.35 22.08 -5.72
CA ASP A 291 -20.19 23.03 -4.98
C ASP A 291 -20.49 22.56 -3.55
N ALA A 292 -20.62 21.26 -3.34
CA ALA A 292 -20.84 20.70 -2.00
C ALA A 292 -19.57 20.83 -1.13
N LEU A 293 -18.40 20.58 -1.73
CA LEU A 293 -17.11 20.81 -1.06
C LEU A 293 -16.90 22.30 -0.76
N GLU A 294 -17.24 23.17 -1.71
CA GLU A 294 -17.16 24.63 -1.56
C GLU A 294 -18.05 25.12 -0.41
N ALA A 295 -19.24 24.55 -0.24
CA ALA A 295 -20.16 24.93 0.81
C ALA A 295 -19.73 24.40 2.20
N GLU A 296 -19.29 23.15 2.30
CA GLU A 296 -19.16 22.45 3.58
C GLU A 296 -17.72 22.27 4.08
N VAL A 297 -16.70 22.37 3.21
CA VAL A 297 -15.32 21.99 3.53
C VAL A 297 -14.38 23.20 3.42
N GLU A 298 -13.96 23.73 4.56
CA GLU A 298 -13.05 24.88 4.62
C GLU A 298 -11.67 24.60 4.01
N LEU A 299 -11.13 23.39 4.21
CA LEU A 299 -9.84 23.01 3.60
C LEU A 299 -9.89 23.08 2.08
N TRP A 300 -11.02 22.71 1.47
CA TRP A 300 -11.22 22.78 0.03
C TRP A 300 -11.21 24.23 -0.46
N ARG A 301 -11.94 25.12 0.23
CA ARG A 301 -11.93 26.56 -0.07
C ARG A 301 -10.54 27.16 0.02
N ARG A 302 -9.78 26.82 1.07
CA ARG A 302 -8.39 27.28 1.25
C ARG A 302 -7.48 26.81 0.12
N ALA A 303 -7.56 25.53 -0.25
CA ALA A 303 -6.79 24.98 -1.36
C ALA A 303 -7.14 25.68 -2.69
N ARG A 304 -8.43 25.90 -2.97
CA ARG A 304 -8.90 26.64 -4.15
C ARG A 304 -8.37 28.06 -4.19
N ALA A 305 -8.42 28.78 -3.08
CA ALA A 305 -7.90 30.14 -2.99
C ALA A 305 -6.40 30.20 -3.32
N VAL A 306 -5.60 29.24 -2.83
CA VAL A 306 -4.17 29.14 -3.15
C VAL A 306 -3.93 28.87 -4.63
N VAL A 307 -4.69 27.95 -5.24
CA VAL A 307 -4.59 27.66 -6.68
C VAL A 307 -4.92 28.91 -7.50
N GLU A 308 -6.02 29.60 -7.19
CA GLU A 308 -6.45 30.81 -7.89
C GLU A 308 -5.46 31.97 -7.71
N GLN A 309 -4.86 32.10 -6.54
CA GLN A 309 -3.80 33.10 -6.29
C GLN A 309 -2.56 32.82 -7.15
N ARG A 310 -2.13 31.56 -7.25
CA ARG A 310 -0.96 31.18 -8.07
C ARG A 310 -1.24 31.22 -9.56
N HIS A 311 -2.48 30.95 -9.96
CA HIS A 311 -2.92 30.89 -11.34
C HIS A 311 -4.21 31.70 -11.54
N PRO A 312 -4.12 33.05 -11.62
CA PRO A 312 -5.30 33.90 -11.74
C PRO A 312 -6.17 33.55 -12.94
N ARG A 313 -7.49 33.46 -12.71
CA ARG A 313 -8.55 33.06 -13.63
C ARG A 313 -8.56 31.59 -14.04
N PHE A 314 -7.61 30.76 -13.58
CA PHE A 314 -7.51 29.36 -14.00
C PHE A 314 -8.76 28.56 -13.65
N LEU A 315 -9.24 28.67 -12.40
CA LEU A 315 -10.39 27.87 -11.96
C LEU A 315 -11.68 28.24 -12.72
N ALA A 316 -11.80 29.50 -13.12
CA ALA A 316 -12.94 30.02 -13.87
C ALA A 316 -12.83 29.77 -15.39
N SER A 317 -11.62 29.61 -15.95
CA SER A 317 -11.40 29.50 -17.39
C SER A 317 -11.16 28.09 -17.90
N THR A 318 -10.85 27.13 -17.03
CA THR A 318 -10.53 25.76 -17.45
C THR A 318 -11.77 24.91 -17.64
N ASP A 319 -11.93 24.34 -18.84
CA ASP A 319 -12.91 23.29 -19.14
C ASP A 319 -12.38 21.88 -18.77
N ASP A 320 -11.08 21.76 -18.47
CA ASP A 320 -10.47 20.51 -18.00
C ASP A 320 -10.73 20.31 -16.51
N VAL A 321 -11.80 19.57 -16.21
CA VAL A 321 -12.22 19.22 -14.85
C VAL A 321 -11.17 18.38 -14.13
N ASN A 322 -10.52 17.45 -14.83
CA ASN A 322 -9.51 16.57 -14.22
C ASN A 322 -8.30 17.39 -13.75
N LEU A 323 -7.79 18.28 -14.60
CA LEU A 323 -6.70 19.16 -14.22
C LEU A 323 -7.09 20.10 -13.08
N ARG A 324 -8.31 20.66 -13.12
CA ARG A 324 -8.84 21.54 -12.05
C ARG A 324 -8.86 20.83 -10.71
N VAL A 325 -9.51 19.67 -10.64
CA VAL A 325 -9.62 18.86 -9.42
C VAL A 325 -8.23 18.47 -8.92
N LYS A 326 -7.37 17.95 -9.81
CA LYS A 326 -6.00 17.55 -9.44
C LYS A 326 -5.17 18.69 -8.85
N ARG A 327 -5.31 19.92 -9.36
CA ARG A 327 -4.57 21.07 -8.82
C ARG A 327 -5.06 21.43 -7.43
N ILE A 328 -6.37 21.45 -7.21
CA ILE A 328 -6.96 21.74 -5.89
C ILE A 328 -6.58 20.66 -4.88
N THR A 329 -6.70 19.38 -5.25
CA THR A 329 -6.40 18.26 -4.36
C THR A 329 -4.91 18.15 -4.04
N THR A 330 -4.04 18.51 -4.98
CA THR A 330 -2.59 18.62 -4.73
C THR A 330 -2.29 19.72 -3.70
N GLU A 331 -2.90 20.91 -3.82
CA GLU A 331 -2.72 21.97 -2.82
C GLU A 331 -3.33 21.61 -1.46
N LEU A 332 -4.47 20.90 -1.45
CA LEU A 332 -5.08 20.36 -0.23
C LEU A 332 -4.12 19.41 0.49
N LEU A 333 -3.58 18.41 -0.24
CA LEU A 333 -2.59 17.46 0.29
C LEU A 333 -1.37 18.19 0.84
N LYS A 334 -0.84 19.14 0.06
CA LYS A 334 0.33 19.93 0.46
C LYS A 334 0.06 20.71 1.75
N GLY A 335 -1.08 21.39 1.87
CA GLY A 335 -1.43 22.16 3.06
C GLY A 335 -1.53 21.29 4.32
N MET A 336 -2.09 20.08 4.20
CA MET A 336 -2.14 19.13 5.31
C MET A 336 -0.75 18.63 5.70
N ILE A 337 0.12 18.31 4.73
CA ILE A 337 1.50 17.88 4.99
C ILE A 337 2.33 18.99 5.65
N ASP A 338 2.25 20.23 5.12
CA ASP A 338 2.98 21.37 5.67
C ASP A 338 2.61 21.61 7.15
N ASP A 339 1.31 21.54 7.47
CA ASP A 339 0.82 21.68 8.84
C ASP A 339 1.27 20.54 9.74
N LEU A 340 1.20 19.29 9.29
CA LEU A 340 1.71 18.13 10.02
C LEU A 340 3.18 18.32 10.39
N VAL A 341 4.03 18.71 9.43
CA VAL A 341 5.45 18.93 9.69
C VAL A 341 5.64 20.05 10.72
N ARG A 342 5.01 21.21 10.50
CA ARG A 342 5.18 22.37 11.38
C ARG A 342 4.72 22.08 12.80
N ALA A 343 3.48 21.61 12.97
CA ALA A 343 2.90 21.36 14.28
C ALA A 343 3.59 20.21 15.03
N SER A 344 3.99 19.15 14.31
CA SER A 344 4.76 18.05 14.92
C SER A 344 6.16 18.50 15.34
N ALA A 345 6.85 19.31 14.52
CA ALA A 345 8.16 19.86 14.89
C ALA A 345 8.07 20.75 16.15
N GLU A 346 7.03 21.60 16.24
CA GLU A 346 6.77 22.41 17.43
C GLU A 346 6.49 21.56 18.67
N ARG A 347 5.69 20.49 18.54
CA ARG A 347 5.41 19.54 19.63
C ARG A 347 6.67 18.80 20.09
N LEU A 348 7.47 18.28 19.15
CA LEU A 348 8.72 17.60 19.45
C LEU A 348 9.73 18.54 20.11
N ALA A 349 9.83 19.79 19.67
CA ALA A 349 10.69 20.79 20.26
C ALA A 349 10.29 21.15 21.70
N ARG A 350 8.99 21.14 22.02
CA ARG A 350 8.50 21.35 23.39
C ARG A 350 8.67 20.12 24.28
N ALA A 351 8.41 18.93 23.76
CA ALA A 351 8.45 17.69 24.54
C ALA A 351 9.86 17.13 24.74
N GLN A 352 10.76 17.36 23.77
CA GLN A 352 12.15 16.88 23.74
C GLN A 352 12.33 15.42 24.22
N PRO A 353 11.58 14.44 23.69
CA PRO A 353 11.71 13.06 24.13
C PRO A 353 13.12 12.54 23.88
N ALA A 354 13.73 11.92 24.90
CA ALA A 354 15.10 11.45 24.84
C ALA A 354 15.25 10.03 24.26
N SER A 355 14.14 9.29 24.09
CA SER A 355 14.18 7.93 23.54
C SER A 355 12.82 7.47 22.98
N PRO A 356 12.80 6.43 22.12
CA PRO A 356 11.55 5.80 21.69
C PRO A 356 10.72 5.24 22.88
N ALA A 357 11.38 4.84 23.96
CA ALA A 357 10.71 4.35 25.17
C ALA A 357 9.93 5.46 25.88
N GLU A 358 10.47 6.67 25.95
CA GLU A 358 9.75 7.83 26.49
C GLU A 358 8.53 8.18 25.64
N VAL A 359 8.68 8.19 24.30
CA VAL A 359 7.55 8.40 23.38
C VAL A 359 6.43 7.41 23.71
N ARG A 360 6.78 6.13 23.83
CA ARG A 360 5.84 5.04 24.15
C ARG A 360 5.13 5.17 25.49
N ALA A 361 5.74 5.87 26.45
CA ALA A 361 5.18 6.11 27.78
C ALA A 361 4.31 7.39 27.87
N THR A 362 4.41 8.27 26.87
CA THR A 362 3.69 9.56 26.82
C THR A 362 2.18 9.37 26.73
N HIS A 363 1.42 10.29 27.33
CA HIS A 363 -0.03 10.37 27.12
C HIS A 363 -0.30 11.25 25.90
N GLY A 364 -0.80 10.64 24.83
CA GLY A 364 -1.11 11.32 23.57
C GLY A 364 -0.04 11.16 22.49
N PHE A 365 -0.29 11.79 21.34
CA PHE A 365 0.57 11.75 20.17
C PHE A 365 1.42 13.01 20.07
N LEU A 366 2.65 12.83 19.60
CA LEU A 366 3.61 13.92 19.39
C LEU A 366 3.64 14.36 17.93
N ILE A 367 3.14 13.52 17.03
CA ILE A 367 2.91 13.82 15.62
C ILE A 367 1.43 14.10 15.42
N GLY A 368 1.08 15.18 14.71
CA GLY A 368 -0.31 15.53 14.45
C GLY A 368 -0.49 16.91 13.82
N HIS A 369 -1.73 17.21 13.41
CA HIS A 369 -2.11 18.52 12.87
C HIS A 369 -2.06 19.60 13.94
N GLY A 370 -1.90 20.87 13.56
CA GLY A 370 -2.01 21.99 14.50
C GLY A 370 -3.45 22.25 14.92
N ASP A 371 -3.62 22.98 16.04
CA ASP A 371 -4.93 23.30 16.64
C ASP A 371 -5.91 23.97 15.66
N GLU A 372 -5.39 24.66 14.63
CA GLU A 372 -6.20 25.27 13.57
C GLU A 372 -6.69 24.24 12.54
N LEU A 373 -5.81 23.34 12.07
CA LEU A 373 -6.11 22.46 10.95
C LEU A 373 -6.82 21.18 11.38
N GLU A 374 -6.54 20.68 12.59
CA GLU A 374 -7.15 19.47 13.15
C GLU A 374 -8.70 19.46 13.06
N PRO A 375 -9.43 20.50 13.51
CA PRO A 375 -10.89 20.53 13.38
C PRO A 375 -11.36 20.59 11.92
N LEU A 376 -10.55 21.15 11.01
CA LEU A 376 -10.90 21.23 9.58
C LEU A 376 -10.68 19.89 8.87
N VAL A 377 -9.67 19.12 9.28
CA VAL A 377 -9.48 17.72 8.83
C VAL A 377 -10.64 16.86 9.32
N ALA A 378 -11.07 17.03 10.58
CA ALA A 378 -12.25 16.35 11.10
C ALA A 378 -13.54 16.72 10.33
N GLN A 379 -13.69 17.99 9.92
CA GLN A 379 -14.79 18.44 9.06
C GLN A 379 -14.77 17.71 7.70
N LEU A 380 -13.60 17.59 7.07
CA LEU A 380 -13.45 16.85 5.81
C LEU A 380 -13.82 15.37 5.99
N HIS A 381 -13.35 14.71 7.06
CA HIS A 381 -13.76 13.34 7.38
C HIS A 381 -15.27 13.21 7.52
N GLN A 382 -15.92 14.13 8.25
CA GLN A 382 -17.37 14.10 8.45
C GLN A 382 -18.14 14.33 7.15
N PHE A 383 -17.61 15.17 6.25
CA PHE A 383 -18.17 15.36 4.91
C PHE A 383 -18.11 14.05 4.11
N LEU A 384 -16.93 13.43 4.01
CA LEU A 384 -16.73 12.17 3.30
C LEU A 384 -17.59 11.06 3.89
N TYR A 385 -17.68 10.96 5.23
CA TYR A 385 -18.56 9.99 5.88
C TYR A 385 -20.01 10.10 5.43
N ARG A 386 -20.56 11.32 5.41
CA ARG A 386 -21.96 11.56 5.04
C ARG A 386 -22.23 11.41 3.54
N ARG A 387 -21.32 11.91 2.70
CA ARG A 387 -21.54 12.06 1.24
C ARG A 387 -20.94 10.93 0.41
N PHE A 388 -19.83 10.34 0.86
CA PHE A 388 -19.10 9.28 0.17
C PHE A 388 -19.44 7.91 0.75
N TYR A 389 -19.07 7.65 2.01
CA TYR A 389 -19.17 6.32 2.64
C TYR A 389 -20.60 5.77 2.71
N ARG A 390 -21.57 6.65 2.95
CA ARG A 390 -23.01 6.31 3.01
C ARG A 390 -23.70 6.33 1.65
N HIS A 391 -22.98 6.55 0.56
CA HIS A 391 -23.57 6.61 -0.78
C HIS A 391 -24.08 5.23 -1.22
N ALA A 392 -25.25 5.19 -1.85
CA ALA A 392 -25.92 3.94 -2.25
C ALA A 392 -25.03 3.01 -3.11
N LYS A 393 -24.22 3.59 -4.00
CA LYS A 393 -23.23 2.84 -4.80
C LYS A 393 -22.22 2.06 -3.94
N LEU A 394 -21.68 2.67 -2.88
CA LEU A 394 -20.73 1.98 -1.99
C LEU A 394 -21.42 0.90 -1.16
N GLN A 395 -22.68 1.13 -0.76
CA GLN A 395 -23.51 0.16 -0.03
C GLN A 395 -23.90 -1.06 -0.89
N GLU A 396 -24.07 -0.88 -2.20
CA GLU A 396 -24.28 -1.99 -3.13
C GLU A 396 -23.03 -2.85 -3.30
N LEU A 397 -21.86 -2.21 -3.44
CA LEU A 397 -20.59 -2.92 -3.50
C LEU A 397 -20.30 -3.70 -2.20
N GLU A 398 -20.70 -3.17 -1.05
CA GLU A 398 -20.62 -3.87 0.23
C GLU A 398 -21.46 -5.15 0.26
N ARG A 399 -22.73 -5.07 -0.13
CA ARG A 399 -23.61 -6.25 -0.24
C ARG A 399 -23.04 -7.31 -1.20
N ARG A 400 -22.47 -6.87 -2.32
CA ARG A 400 -21.82 -7.77 -3.29
C ARG A 400 -20.59 -8.46 -2.69
N ALA A 401 -19.71 -7.71 -2.01
CA ALA A 401 -18.53 -8.27 -1.35
C ALA A 401 -18.93 -9.31 -0.30
N ALA A 402 -19.94 -9.00 0.53
CA ALA A 402 -20.46 -9.91 1.54
C ALA A 402 -20.99 -11.21 0.93
N SER A 403 -21.85 -11.14 -0.11
CA SER A 403 -22.34 -12.35 -0.81
C SER A 403 -21.19 -13.18 -1.38
N VAL A 404 -20.22 -12.55 -2.05
CA VAL A 404 -19.09 -13.26 -2.66
C VAL A 404 -18.27 -14.01 -1.61
N LEU A 405 -17.95 -13.35 -0.50
CA LEU A 405 -17.10 -13.92 0.54
C LEU A 405 -17.83 -14.97 1.38
N SER A 406 -19.12 -14.79 1.68
CA SER A 406 -19.91 -15.79 2.38
C SER A 406 -20.06 -17.08 1.56
N GLU A 407 -20.38 -16.98 0.26
CA GLU A 407 -20.46 -18.14 -0.63
C GLU A 407 -19.13 -18.88 -0.73
N LEU A 408 -18.01 -18.16 -0.82
CA LEU A 408 -16.67 -18.75 -0.81
C LEU A 408 -16.34 -19.46 0.50
N PHE A 409 -16.61 -18.79 1.63
CA PHE A 409 -16.30 -19.28 2.95
C PHE A 409 -17.05 -20.58 3.24
N GLU A 410 -18.36 -20.60 2.99
CA GLU A 410 -19.18 -21.80 3.20
C GLU A 410 -18.78 -22.94 2.28
N ALA A 411 -18.58 -22.69 0.99
CA ALA A 411 -18.17 -23.73 0.05
C ALA A 411 -16.83 -24.39 0.44
N LEU A 412 -15.86 -23.60 0.89
CA LEU A 412 -14.56 -24.12 1.35
C LEU A 412 -14.65 -24.82 2.71
N ARG A 413 -15.58 -24.42 3.57
CA ARG A 413 -15.84 -25.06 4.87
C ARG A 413 -16.53 -26.42 4.69
N GLU A 414 -17.51 -26.51 3.79
CA GLU A 414 -18.19 -27.76 3.46
C GLU A 414 -17.28 -28.72 2.68
N GLN A 415 -16.34 -28.20 1.89
CA GLN A 415 -15.43 -29.00 1.05
C GLN A 415 -13.96 -28.64 1.29
N PRO A 416 -13.38 -28.96 2.47
CA PRO A 416 -11.99 -28.61 2.78
C PRO A 416 -10.96 -29.22 1.81
N GLY A 417 -11.33 -30.25 1.05
CA GLY A 417 -10.51 -30.83 -0.02
C GLY A 417 -10.17 -29.85 -1.15
N GLU A 418 -11.00 -28.83 -1.36
CA GLU A 418 -10.81 -27.78 -2.38
C GLU A 418 -9.76 -26.73 -1.97
N LEU A 419 -9.42 -26.63 -0.68
CA LEU A 419 -8.31 -25.78 -0.23
C LEU A 419 -7.00 -26.24 -0.88
N PRO A 420 -6.07 -25.33 -1.21
CA PRO A 420 -4.74 -25.72 -1.68
C PRO A 420 -4.01 -26.61 -0.67
N PRO A 421 -3.11 -27.51 -1.10
CA PRO A 421 -2.47 -28.50 -0.22
C PRO A 421 -1.83 -27.91 1.04
N TRP A 422 -1.22 -26.73 0.93
CA TRP A 422 -0.62 -26.05 2.08
C TRP A 422 -1.67 -25.57 3.09
N TYR A 423 -2.79 -24.98 2.62
CA TYR A 423 -3.87 -24.56 3.50
C TYR A 423 -4.64 -25.74 4.10
N ARG A 424 -4.74 -26.89 3.40
CA ARG A 424 -5.27 -28.13 3.99
C ARG A 424 -4.42 -28.62 5.14
N ALA A 425 -3.09 -28.59 5.01
CA ALA A 425 -2.21 -28.91 6.14
C ALA A 425 -2.31 -27.86 7.26
N TRP A 426 -2.56 -26.60 6.91
CA TRP A 426 -2.73 -25.49 7.85
C TRP A 426 -3.96 -25.66 8.76
N VAL A 427 -5.02 -26.32 8.28
CA VAL A 427 -6.22 -26.68 9.09
C VAL A 427 -5.83 -27.37 10.40
N GLY A 428 -4.87 -28.30 10.35
CA GLY A 428 -4.42 -29.03 11.56
C GLY A 428 -3.70 -28.15 12.59
N LYS A 429 -3.29 -26.93 12.22
CA LYS A 429 -2.59 -25.98 13.11
C LYS A 429 -3.50 -24.90 13.67
N VAL A 430 -4.47 -24.42 12.88
CA VAL A 430 -5.28 -23.23 13.26
C VAL A 430 -6.78 -23.49 13.28
N GLY A 431 -7.23 -24.69 12.94
CA GLY A 431 -8.65 -24.99 12.73
C GLY A 431 -9.09 -24.69 11.30
N LEU A 432 -10.26 -25.23 10.94
CA LEU A 432 -10.77 -25.15 9.57
C LEU A 432 -11.12 -23.72 9.17
N GLU A 433 -11.91 -23.05 10.01
CA GLU A 433 -12.47 -21.73 9.74
C GLU A 433 -11.37 -20.68 9.61
N ARG A 434 -10.36 -20.72 10.48
CA ARG A 434 -9.22 -19.82 10.37
C ARG A 434 -8.37 -20.12 9.12
N ALA A 435 -8.17 -21.39 8.75
CA ALA A 435 -7.42 -21.74 7.56
C ALA A 435 -8.15 -21.30 6.27
N VAL A 436 -9.47 -21.43 6.23
CA VAL A 436 -10.33 -20.91 5.16
C VAL A 436 -10.25 -19.39 5.11
N CYS A 437 -10.37 -18.72 6.25
CA CYS A 437 -10.24 -17.26 6.38
C CYS A 437 -8.88 -16.76 5.87
N ASP A 438 -7.77 -17.37 6.29
CA ASP A 438 -6.41 -17.02 5.83
C ASP A 438 -6.24 -17.21 4.32
N TYR A 439 -6.88 -18.24 3.74
CA TYR A 439 -6.85 -18.48 2.30
C TYR A 439 -7.62 -17.40 1.54
N ILE A 440 -8.85 -17.10 1.99
CA ILE A 440 -9.72 -16.08 1.37
C ILE A 440 -9.10 -14.68 1.49
N ALA A 441 -8.62 -14.29 2.68
CA ALA A 441 -7.96 -12.99 2.88
C ALA A 441 -6.72 -12.85 1.97
N GLY A 442 -6.05 -13.95 1.67
CA GLY A 442 -4.93 -14.01 0.74
C GLY A 442 -5.30 -13.86 -0.75
N MET A 443 -6.57 -13.93 -1.14
CA MET A 443 -6.99 -13.82 -2.54
C MET A 443 -6.91 -12.38 -3.06
N THR A 444 -6.93 -12.21 -4.38
CA THR A 444 -7.20 -10.92 -5.05
C THR A 444 -8.67 -10.84 -5.41
N ASP A 445 -9.19 -9.65 -5.71
CA ASP A 445 -10.63 -9.44 -5.96
C ASP A 445 -11.13 -10.33 -7.11
N ARG A 446 -10.45 -10.28 -8.26
CA ARG A 446 -10.77 -11.10 -9.43
C ARG A 446 -10.61 -12.60 -9.15
N PHE A 447 -9.62 -12.99 -8.34
CA PHE A 447 -9.43 -14.40 -8.01
C PHE A 447 -10.57 -14.90 -7.13
N ALA A 448 -10.98 -14.12 -6.13
CA ALA A 448 -12.10 -14.46 -5.26
C ALA A 448 -13.39 -14.66 -6.06
N GLU A 449 -13.74 -13.73 -6.97
CA GLU A 449 -14.93 -13.89 -7.80
C GLU A 449 -14.89 -15.14 -8.70
N ARG A 450 -13.73 -15.41 -9.31
CA ARG A 450 -13.54 -16.60 -10.16
C ARG A 450 -13.62 -17.89 -9.35
N GLU A 451 -12.98 -17.91 -8.19
CA GLU A 451 -12.94 -19.08 -7.31
C GLU A 451 -14.33 -19.37 -6.75
N ARG A 452 -15.10 -18.34 -6.40
CA ARG A 452 -16.50 -18.46 -6.02
C ARG A 452 -17.29 -19.13 -7.12
N ALA A 453 -17.20 -18.60 -8.34
CA ALA A 453 -17.92 -19.15 -9.49
C ALA A 453 -17.52 -20.60 -9.79
N ARG A 454 -16.26 -20.98 -9.57
CA ARG A 454 -15.79 -22.37 -9.73
C ARG A 454 -16.43 -23.31 -8.69
N LEU A 455 -16.55 -22.85 -7.45
CA LEU A 455 -17.06 -23.66 -6.33
C LEU A 455 -18.59 -23.73 -6.30
N THR A 456 -19.29 -22.68 -6.73
CA THR A 456 -20.75 -22.60 -6.69
C THR A 456 -21.46 -22.99 -7.98
N ARG A 457 -20.77 -23.05 -9.14
CA ARG A 457 -21.34 -23.56 -10.40
C ARG A 457 -21.31 -25.09 -10.49
N ARG A 458 -21.88 -25.75 -9.48
CA ARG A 458 -22.25 -27.16 -9.55
C ARG A 458 -23.77 -27.24 -9.71
N ASP A 459 -24.18 -27.14 -10.97
CA ASP A 459 -25.22 -27.94 -11.62
C ASP A 459 -24.90 -27.98 -13.13
#